data_AF-A0A959XRB7-F1
#
_entry.id   AF-A0A959XRB7-F1
#
_cell.length_a   1.000
_cell.length_b   1.000
_cell.length_c   1.000
_cell.angle_alpha   90.00
_cell.angle_beta   90.00
_cell.angle_gamma   90.00
#
_symmetry.space_group_name_H-M   'P 1'
#
loop_
_entity.id
_entity.type
_entity.pdbx_description
1 polymer ?
#
loop_
_entity_poly.entity_id
_entity_poly.type
_entity_poly.pdbx_seq_one_letter_code
_entity_poly.pdbx_strand_id
1 'polypeptide(L)'
;MSPTSELLKQLAREVAMAPQEQLMEVGRRKKSLFIGIPKEITFQEHRVPLTPSAVAVLVGRGHEVVIERGAGTPAQFQDSDYSEAGAMVVDSPDQVFKADLILKV
;
A
#
# COMPACT_ATOMS: atom_id res chain seq x y z
N MET A 1 58.08 27.03 -3.37
CA MET A 1 56.91 26.10 -3.50
C MET A 1 55.75 26.94 -4.02
N SER A 2 55.01 26.43 -5.02
CA SER A 2 53.99 27.23 -5.72
C SER A 2 52.79 27.52 -4.81
N PRO A 3 52.28 28.77 -4.74
CA PRO A 3 51.17 29.17 -3.87
C PRO A 3 49.88 28.37 -4.13
N THR A 4 49.70 27.84 -5.33
CA THR A 4 48.58 26.96 -5.70
C THR A 4 48.59 25.64 -4.94
N SER A 5 49.78 25.10 -4.60
CA SER A 5 49.91 23.84 -3.87
C SER A 5 49.54 23.99 -2.39
N GLU A 6 49.84 25.15 -1.80
CA GLU A 6 49.49 25.46 -0.41
C GLU A 6 47.97 25.60 -0.25
N LEU A 7 47.33 26.29 -1.20
CA LEU A 7 45.88 26.49 -1.23
C LEU A 7 45.13 25.16 -1.37
N LEU A 8 45.61 24.26 -2.24
CA LEU A 8 45.03 22.93 -2.42
C LEU A 8 45.14 22.08 -1.15
N LYS A 9 46.25 22.20 -0.40
CA LYS A 9 46.41 21.52 0.88
C LYS A 9 45.49 22.07 1.96
N GLN A 10 45.27 23.39 2.00
CA GLN A 10 44.31 24.00 2.91
C GLN A 10 42.87 23.55 2.61
N LEU A 11 42.46 23.61 1.33
CA LEU A 11 41.15 23.14 0.89
C LEU A 11 40.94 21.66 1.20
N ALA A 12 41.95 20.81 0.94
CA ALA A 12 41.87 19.39 1.27
C ALA A 12 41.71 19.14 2.78
N ARG A 13 42.35 19.97 3.62
CA ARG A 13 42.25 19.86 5.09
C ARG A 13 40.90 20.31 5.61
N GLU A 14 40.30 21.34 5.00
CA GLU A 14 38.94 21.78 5.32
C GLU A 14 37.89 20.75 4.91
N VAL A 15 38.03 20.16 3.72
CA VAL A 15 37.13 19.09 3.23
C VAL A 15 37.27 17.82 4.08
N ALA A 16 38.47 17.47 4.52
CA ALA A 16 38.70 16.32 5.39
C ALA A 16 38.13 16.48 6.81
N MET A 17 37.94 17.73 7.26
CA MET A 17 37.40 18.06 8.58
C MET A 17 35.91 18.42 8.54
N ALA A 18 35.30 18.46 7.34
CA ALA A 18 33.88 18.69 7.18
C ALA A 18 33.09 17.46 7.65
N PRO A 19 32.01 17.64 8.44
CA PRO A 19 31.15 16.53 8.85
C PRO A 19 30.52 15.88 7.60
N GLN A 20 30.62 14.57 7.50
CA GLN A 20 29.94 13.83 6.43
C GLN A 20 28.48 13.58 6.82
N GLU A 21 27.58 13.79 5.87
CA GLU A 21 26.18 13.43 6.03
C GLU A 21 26.06 11.90 6.12
N GLN A 22 25.68 11.39 7.29
CA GLN A 22 25.25 10.01 7.43
C GLN A 22 23.74 9.92 7.19
N LEU A 23 23.33 9.12 6.20
CA LEU A 23 21.94 8.78 6.01
C LEU A 23 21.49 7.87 7.16
N MET A 24 20.65 8.40 8.05
CA MET A 24 20.03 7.62 9.11
C MET A 24 18.84 6.84 8.54
N GLU A 25 18.79 5.52 8.77
CA GLU A 25 17.63 4.72 8.37
C GLU A 25 16.42 5.15 9.21
N VAL A 26 15.55 5.98 8.63
CA VAL A 26 14.24 6.24 9.19
C VAL A 26 13.45 4.94 9.02
N GLY A 27 13.36 4.15 10.10
CA GLY A 27 12.81 2.80 10.09
C GLY A 27 11.56 2.69 9.20
N ARG A 28 11.51 1.67 8.34
CA ARG A 28 10.36 1.42 7.47
C ARG A 28 9.11 1.31 8.31
N ARG A 29 8.26 2.34 8.33
CA ARG A 29 6.91 2.24 8.87
C ARG A 29 6.17 1.22 8.01
N LYS A 30 5.82 0.05 8.59
CA LYS A 30 4.84 -0.85 7.99
C LYS A 30 3.54 -0.05 7.86
N LYS A 31 3.24 0.43 6.66
CA LYS A 31 1.95 1.06 6.37
C LYS A 31 0.92 -0.06 6.23
N SER A 32 -0.03 -0.13 7.16
CA SER A 32 -1.31 -0.78 6.89
C SER A 32 -2.04 0.03 5.83
N LEU A 33 -2.76 -0.63 4.94
CA LEU A 33 -3.56 0.00 3.91
C LEU A 33 -5.01 -0.39 4.18
N PHE A 34 -5.92 0.57 4.12
CA PHE A 34 -7.34 0.30 4.10
C PHE A 34 -7.81 0.22 2.63
N ILE A 35 -8.31 -0.94 2.22
CA ILE A 35 -8.59 -1.30 0.82
C ILE A 35 -10.09 -1.56 0.66
N GLY A 36 -10.74 -0.87 -0.28
CA GLY A 36 -12.15 -1.01 -0.59
C GLY A 36 -12.41 -1.70 -1.93
N ILE A 37 -13.37 -2.64 -1.95
CA ILE A 37 -13.83 -3.36 -3.14
C ILE A 37 -15.34 -3.16 -3.31
N PRO A 38 -15.79 -2.21 -4.15
CA PRO A 38 -17.21 -1.99 -4.38
C PRO A 38 -17.76 -3.03 -5.37
N LYS A 39 -19.08 -3.18 -5.40
CA LYS A 39 -19.76 -4.02 -6.38
C LYS A 39 -19.65 -3.41 -7.77
N GLU A 40 -19.45 -4.26 -8.78
CA GLU A 40 -19.48 -3.82 -10.17
C GLU A 40 -20.92 -3.61 -10.66
N ILE A 41 -21.11 -2.50 -11.38
CA ILE A 41 -22.40 -2.08 -11.94
C ILE A 41 -22.41 -2.10 -13.47
N THR A 42 -21.24 -2.33 -14.08
CA THR A 42 -21.07 -2.37 -15.54
C THR A 42 -21.81 -3.58 -16.12
N PHE A 43 -22.54 -3.35 -17.20
CA PHE A 43 -23.28 -4.42 -17.88
C PHE A 43 -22.33 -5.54 -18.33
N GLN A 44 -22.70 -6.79 -18.04
CA GLN A 44 -21.91 -8.00 -18.33
C GLN A 44 -20.54 -8.09 -17.63
N GLU A 45 -20.24 -7.23 -16.65
CA GLU A 45 -19.06 -7.42 -15.81
C GLU A 45 -19.38 -8.41 -14.68
N HIS A 46 -18.62 -9.50 -14.64
CA HIS A 46 -18.79 -10.59 -13.68
C HIS A 46 -17.55 -10.85 -12.85
N ARG A 47 -16.45 -10.14 -13.10
CA ARG A 47 -15.20 -10.29 -12.37
C ARG A 47 -15.23 -9.47 -11.09
N VAL A 48 -14.32 -9.82 -10.19
CA VAL A 48 -14.02 -9.11 -8.95
C VAL A 48 -12.50 -8.92 -8.88
N PRO A 49 -11.98 -7.78 -8.40
CA PRO A 49 -10.55 -7.48 -8.51
C PRO A 49 -9.67 -8.35 -7.59
N LEU A 50 -10.23 -8.91 -6.52
CA LEU A 50 -9.54 -9.81 -5.60
C LEU A 50 -10.41 -11.02 -5.28
N THR A 51 -9.81 -12.21 -5.33
CA THR A 51 -10.43 -13.44 -4.84
C THR A 51 -10.32 -13.51 -3.31
N PRO A 52 -11.15 -14.32 -2.63
CA PRO A 52 -11.03 -14.55 -1.18
C PRO A 52 -9.62 -14.95 -0.74
N SER A 53 -8.92 -15.78 -1.53
CA SER A 53 -7.53 -16.16 -1.23
C SER A 53 -6.56 -14.98 -1.29
N ALA A 54 -6.74 -14.05 -2.23
CA ALA A 54 -5.92 -12.84 -2.32
C ALA A 54 -6.20 -11.88 -1.15
N VAL A 55 -7.47 -11.77 -0.74
CA VAL A 55 -7.89 -11.03 0.45
C VAL A 55 -7.20 -11.58 1.70
N ALA A 56 -7.23 -12.90 1.91
CA ALA A 56 -6.58 -13.54 3.06
C ALA A 56 -5.08 -13.23 3.14
N VAL A 57 -4.39 -13.15 1.99
CA VAL A 57 -2.97 -12.77 1.94
C VAL A 57 -2.75 -11.30 2.34
N LEU A 58 -3.63 -10.39 1.91
CA LEU A 58 -3.53 -8.97 2.29
C LEU A 58 -3.82 -8.77 3.78
N VAL A 59 -4.90 -9.38 4.28
CA VAL A 59 -5.27 -9.34 5.69
C VAL A 59 -4.17 -9.97 6.55
N GLY A 60 -3.64 -11.13 6.15
CA GLY A 60 -2.52 -11.79 6.83
C GLY A 60 -1.21 -10.96 6.84
N ARG A 61 -1.06 -9.99 5.94
CA ARG A 61 0.06 -9.03 5.94
C ARG A 61 -0.22 -7.76 6.75
N GLY A 62 -1.40 -7.68 7.37
CA GLY A 62 -1.81 -6.58 8.24
C GLY A 62 -2.50 -5.43 7.53
N HIS A 63 -3.02 -5.64 6.31
CA HIS A 63 -3.89 -4.68 5.64
C HIS A 63 -5.36 -4.92 6.02
N GLU A 64 -6.18 -3.89 5.89
CA GLU A 64 -7.62 -3.98 6.14
C GLU A 64 -8.35 -3.98 4.80
N VAL A 65 -9.28 -4.92 4.63
CA VAL A 65 -10.06 -5.04 3.39
C VAL A 65 -11.53 -4.90 3.72
N VAL A 66 -12.22 -4.01 3.03
CA VAL A 66 -13.68 -3.84 3.06
C VAL A 66 -14.26 -4.14 1.69
N ILE A 67 -15.33 -4.92 1.64
CA ILE A 67 -16.00 -5.33 0.40
C ILE A 67 -17.51 -5.09 0.49
N GLU A 68 -18.10 -4.59 -0.58
CA GLU A 68 -19.55 -4.43 -0.68
C GLU A 68 -20.24 -5.80 -0.76
N ARG A 69 -21.35 -5.96 -0.03
CA ARG A 69 -22.15 -7.18 -0.06
C ARG A 69 -22.54 -7.54 -1.48
N GLY A 70 -22.28 -8.79 -1.86
CA GLY A 70 -22.61 -9.34 -3.17
C GLY A 70 -21.70 -8.88 -4.30
N ALA A 71 -20.58 -8.18 -4.01
CA ALA A 71 -19.59 -7.81 -5.03
C ALA A 71 -18.94 -9.04 -5.68
N GLY A 72 -18.74 -10.11 -4.92
CA GLY A 72 -18.17 -11.36 -5.42
C GLY A 72 -19.17 -12.33 -6.06
N THR A 73 -20.48 -12.12 -5.89
CA THR A 73 -21.50 -13.08 -6.33
C THR A 73 -21.46 -13.37 -7.83
N PRO A 74 -21.30 -12.37 -8.72
CA PRO A 74 -21.17 -12.64 -10.16
C PRO A 74 -19.97 -13.52 -10.50
N ALA A 75 -18.90 -13.43 -9.71
CA ALA A 75 -17.68 -14.23 -9.83
C ALA A 75 -17.76 -15.58 -9.09
N GLN A 76 -18.94 -15.99 -8.61
CA GLN A 76 -19.19 -17.22 -7.84
C GLN A 76 -18.47 -17.27 -6.48
N PHE A 77 -18.21 -16.11 -5.88
CA PHE A 77 -17.75 -16.01 -4.49
C PHE A 77 -18.88 -15.51 -3.59
N GLN A 78 -19.11 -16.19 -2.48
CA GLN A 78 -20.09 -15.79 -1.48
C GLN A 78 -19.49 -14.75 -0.52
N ASP A 79 -20.35 -13.95 0.10
CA ASP A 79 -19.91 -12.98 1.11
C ASP A 79 -19.22 -13.66 2.30
N SER A 80 -19.64 -14.89 2.63
CA SER A 80 -19.01 -15.72 3.67
C SER A 80 -17.54 -15.97 3.36
N ASP A 81 -17.20 -16.27 2.10
CA ASP A 81 -15.82 -16.56 1.67
C ASP A 81 -14.90 -15.36 1.95
N TYR A 82 -15.39 -14.14 1.74
CA TYR A 82 -14.66 -12.91 2.06
C TYR A 82 -14.56 -12.66 3.56
N SER A 83 -15.65 -12.87 4.30
CA SER A 83 -15.64 -12.70 5.75
C SER A 83 -14.70 -13.70 6.45
N GLU A 84 -14.66 -14.94 5.99
CA GLU A 84 -13.74 -15.99 6.48
C GLU A 84 -12.28 -15.69 6.10
N ALA A 85 -12.06 -15.04 4.95
CA ALA A 85 -10.75 -14.51 4.56
C ALA A 85 -10.32 -13.27 5.37
N GLY A 86 -11.19 -12.74 6.23
CA GLY A 86 -10.92 -11.62 7.13
C GLY A 86 -11.25 -10.23 6.57
N ALA A 87 -12.00 -10.15 5.46
CA ALA A 87 -12.54 -8.88 4.98
C ALA A 87 -13.82 -8.49 5.75
N MET A 88 -14.05 -7.18 5.85
CA MET A 88 -15.29 -6.60 6.33
C MET A 88 -16.30 -6.54 5.19
N VAL A 89 -17.40 -7.28 5.29
CA VAL A 89 -18.52 -7.19 4.33
C VAL A 89 -19.48 -6.09 4.79
N VAL A 90 -19.77 -5.12 3.92
CA VAL A 90 -20.63 -3.96 4.23
C VAL A 90 -21.78 -3.82 3.25
N ASP A 91 -22.92 -3.32 3.71
CA ASP A 91 -24.13 -3.17 2.88
C ASP A 91 -24.14 -1.90 2.03
N SER A 92 -23.34 -0.90 2.40
CA SER A 92 -23.36 0.43 1.80
C SER A 92 -22.06 0.69 1.01
N PRO A 93 -22.15 1.08 -0.27
CA PRO A 93 -21.00 1.51 -1.06
C PRO A 93 -20.23 2.66 -0.39
N ASP A 94 -20.92 3.56 0.33
CA ASP A 94 -20.31 4.69 1.02
C ASP A 94 -19.27 4.27 2.06
N GLN A 95 -19.43 3.09 2.65
CA GLN A 95 -18.44 2.55 3.59
C GLN A 95 -17.18 2.06 2.86
N VAL A 96 -17.36 1.45 1.69
CA VAL A 96 -16.26 0.99 0.85
C VAL A 96 -15.44 2.16 0.33
N PHE A 97 -16.10 3.23 -0.12
CA PHE A 97 -15.44 4.41 -0.67
C PHE A 97 -14.70 5.28 0.36
N LYS A 98 -14.77 4.96 1.65
CA LYS A 98 -13.92 5.57 2.70
C LYS A 98 -12.51 4.99 2.74
N ALA A 99 -12.23 3.94 1.96
CA ALA A 99 -10.92 3.31 1.93
C ALA A 99 -9.83 4.19 1.30
N ASP A 100 -8.58 4.01 1.76
CA ASP A 100 -7.42 4.71 1.21
C ASP A 100 -7.16 4.31 -0.26
N LEU A 101 -7.49 3.07 -0.59
CA LEU A 101 -7.33 2.48 -1.92
C LEU A 101 -8.62 1.79 -2.35
N ILE A 102 -9.11 2.12 -3.54
CA ILE A 102 -10.27 1.46 -4.15
C ILE A 102 -9.80 0.57 -5.30
N LEU A 103 -10.21 -0.70 -5.26
CA LEU A 103 -9.94 -1.68 -6.31
C LEU A 103 -11.25 -1.98 -7.05
N LYS A 104 -11.23 -1.80 -8.36
CA LYS A 104 -12.35 -2.04 -9.28
C LYS A 104 -11.87 -2.73 -10.55
N VAL A 105 -12.80 -3.28 -11.33
CA VAL A 105 -12.55 -3.90 -12.64
C VAL A 105 -12.94 -2.96 -13.77
#